data_AF-A0A957QRP8-F1
#
_entry.id   AF-A0A957QRP8-F1
#
_cell.length_a   1.000
_cell.length_b   1.000
_cell.length_c   1.000
_cell.angle_alpha   90.00
_cell.angle_beta   90.00
_cell.angle_gamma   90.00
#
_symmetry.space_group_name_H-M   'P 1'
#
loop_
_entity.id
_entity.type
_entity.pdbx_description
1 polymer ?
#
loop_
_entity_poly.entity_id
_entity_poly.type
_entity_poly.pdbx_seq_one_letter_code
_entity_poly.pdbx_strand_id
1 'polypeptide(L)'
;SVCVATGTTTEKNLADVFRQLDIQYEAVVFEDTGDVTRSAFEEGRCDGYTTDRSGLVSSLELFDDPSSVVILPQVMSKEPLGPLVRHGDDNWFDIVKWAVNCTIQAEELGITSANVDDMLGSDDPVVLNTLGVEGDLGQAMGLNNDFCYQIVSQMGNYGEIYDRNLGPDTPFNLARGVNSTWLDGGLLYSPPFR
;
A
#
# COMPACT_ATOMS: atom_id res chain seq x y z
N SER A 1 20.56 21.07 0.03
CA SER A 1 20.11 20.42 -1.21
C SER A 1 19.28 19.18 -0.88
N VAL A 2 18.35 18.76 -1.73
CA VAL A 2 17.46 17.61 -1.50
C VAL A 2 17.48 16.70 -2.73
N CYS A 3 17.86 15.43 -2.53
CA CYS A 3 17.83 14.38 -3.52
C CYS A 3 16.38 13.94 -3.78
N VAL A 4 15.97 13.93 -5.05
CA VAL A 4 14.62 13.56 -5.47
C VAL A 4 14.65 12.94 -6.87
N ALA A 5 13.72 12.03 -7.14
CA ALA A 5 13.58 11.42 -8.45
C ALA A 5 12.65 12.23 -9.36
N THR A 6 13.05 12.38 -10.63
CA THR A 6 12.33 13.16 -11.63
C THR A 6 11.02 12.49 -12.05
N GLY A 7 10.04 13.30 -12.46
CA GLY A 7 8.79 12.80 -13.02
C GLY A 7 7.84 12.20 -11.97
N THR A 8 8.15 12.37 -10.69
CA THR A 8 7.35 11.91 -9.56
C THR A 8 6.38 12.98 -9.06
N THR A 9 5.37 12.57 -8.28
CA THR A 9 4.58 13.50 -7.46
C THR A 9 5.47 14.16 -6.41
N THR A 10 6.43 13.43 -5.86
CA THR A 10 7.40 13.89 -4.85
C THR A 10 8.17 15.14 -5.29
N GLU A 11 8.70 15.17 -6.52
CA GLU A 11 9.45 16.32 -7.07
C GLU A 11 8.60 17.61 -7.05
N LYS A 12 7.35 17.50 -7.49
CA LYS A 12 6.41 18.64 -7.53
C LYS A 12 5.98 19.07 -6.13
N ASN A 13 5.68 18.10 -5.26
CA ASN A 13 5.25 18.34 -3.90
C ASN A 13 6.34 19.02 -3.06
N LEU A 14 7.60 18.61 -3.23
CA LEU A 14 8.75 19.27 -2.61
C LEU A 14 8.82 20.75 -3.01
N ALA A 15 8.72 21.03 -4.31
CA ALA A 15 8.78 22.40 -4.83
C ALA A 15 7.64 23.29 -4.33
N ASP A 16 6.41 22.78 -4.33
CA ASP A 16 5.24 23.55 -3.92
C ASP A 16 5.23 23.81 -2.41
N VAL A 17 5.58 22.83 -1.58
CA VAL A 17 5.63 23.00 -0.11
C VAL A 17 6.76 23.95 0.29
N PHE A 18 7.96 23.81 -0.28
CA PHE A 18 9.08 24.70 0.05
C PHE A 18 8.80 26.13 -0.41
N ARG A 19 8.17 26.32 -1.57
CA ARG A 19 7.70 27.65 -2.02
C ARG A 19 6.65 28.23 -1.07
N GLN A 20 5.68 27.45 -0.63
CA GLN A 20 4.63 27.90 0.29
C GLN A 20 5.20 28.37 1.64
N LEU A 21 6.28 27.71 2.10
CA LEU A 21 6.95 28.00 3.36
C LEU A 21 8.09 29.03 3.25
N ASP A 22 8.33 29.59 2.05
CA ASP A 22 9.44 30.49 1.75
C ASP A 22 10.83 29.90 2.11
N ILE A 23 10.98 28.58 1.91
CA ILE A 23 12.23 27.85 2.15
C ILE A 23 13.02 27.77 0.85
N GLN A 24 14.24 28.31 0.88
CA GLN A 24 15.19 28.16 -0.22
C GLN A 24 15.82 26.76 -0.18
N TYR A 25 15.83 26.09 -1.33
CA TYR A 25 16.47 24.78 -1.47
C TYR A 25 16.99 24.57 -2.89
N GLU A 26 17.87 23.58 -3.03
CA GLU A 26 18.37 23.08 -4.32
C GLU A 26 17.88 21.64 -4.50
N ALA A 27 17.14 21.37 -5.57
CA ALA A 27 16.76 20.01 -5.95
C ALA A 27 17.90 19.34 -6.71
N VAL A 28 18.32 18.15 -6.24
CA VAL A 28 19.27 17.29 -6.96
C VAL A 28 18.48 16.14 -7.55
N VAL A 29 18.31 16.17 -8.86
CA VAL A 29 17.33 15.35 -9.56
C VAL A 29 18.00 14.12 -10.19
N PHE A 30 17.38 12.95 -10.04
CA PHE A 30 17.83 11.68 -10.61
C PHE A 30 16.72 11.03 -11.44
N GLU A 31 17.07 10.22 -12.44
CA GLU A 31 16.09 9.54 -13.30
C GLU A 31 15.42 8.33 -12.63
N ASP A 32 16.01 7.79 -11.56
CA ASP A 32 15.53 6.58 -10.88
C ASP A 32 14.96 6.89 -9.49
N THR A 33 13.75 6.40 -9.22
CA THR A 33 12.99 6.57 -7.97
C THR A 33 13.50 5.76 -6.78
N GLY A 34 14.46 4.85 -7.01
CA GLY A 34 14.99 3.94 -5.99
C GLY A 34 16.44 4.22 -5.63
N ASP A 35 17.27 3.20 -5.83
CA ASP A 35 18.60 3.09 -5.23
C ASP A 35 19.54 4.24 -5.56
N VAL A 36 19.48 4.79 -6.77
CA VAL A 36 20.38 5.88 -7.18
C VAL A 36 20.15 7.15 -6.35
N THR A 37 18.88 7.52 -6.13
CA THR A 37 18.54 8.73 -5.36
C THR A 37 18.93 8.56 -3.89
N ARG A 38 18.66 7.37 -3.31
CA ARG A 38 19.05 7.02 -1.94
C ARG A 38 20.57 7.01 -1.76
N SER A 39 21.30 6.32 -2.62
CA SER A 39 22.76 6.23 -2.56
C SER A 39 23.44 7.58 -2.73
N ALA A 40 22.90 8.46 -3.59
CA ALA A 40 23.45 9.81 -3.70
C ALA A 40 23.35 10.61 -2.39
N PHE A 41 22.25 10.45 -1.65
CA PHE A 41 22.11 11.03 -0.32
C PHE A 41 23.08 10.38 0.69
N GLU A 42 23.20 9.05 0.68
CA GLU A 42 24.15 8.29 1.53
C GLU A 42 25.61 8.71 1.29
N GLU A 43 25.99 9.00 0.04
CA GLU A 43 27.30 9.51 -0.36
C GLU A 43 27.52 11.00 0.01
N GLY A 44 26.53 11.65 0.63
CA GLY A 44 26.60 13.06 1.04
C GLY A 44 26.47 14.06 -0.11
N ARG A 45 25.92 13.65 -1.26
CA ARG A 45 25.68 14.57 -2.39
C ARG A 45 24.48 15.50 -2.14
N CYS A 46 23.64 15.16 -1.18
CA CYS A 46 22.48 15.94 -0.75
C CYS A 46 22.41 16.01 0.77
N ASP A 47 21.82 17.10 1.30
CA ASP A 47 21.55 17.24 2.74
C ASP A 47 20.27 16.50 3.17
N GLY A 48 19.40 16.15 2.22
CA GLY A 48 18.17 15.41 2.48
C GLY A 48 17.74 14.56 1.29
N TYR A 49 16.86 13.59 1.55
CA TYR A 49 16.25 12.70 0.58
C TYR A 49 14.73 12.71 0.79
N THR A 50 13.95 12.78 -0.30
CA THR A 50 12.49 12.74 -0.23
C THR A 50 11.90 11.71 -1.18
N THR A 51 10.94 10.95 -0.66
CA THR A 51 10.03 10.02 -1.36
C THR A 51 8.84 9.76 -0.43
N ASP A 52 7.97 8.81 -0.78
CA ASP A 52 6.88 8.37 0.07
C ASP A 52 7.39 7.86 1.43
N ARG A 53 6.62 8.07 2.49
CA ARG A 53 7.04 7.67 3.84
C ARG A 53 7.33 6.16 3.94
N SER A 54 6.53 5.33 3.28
CA SER A 54 6.80 3.89 3.18
C SER A 54 8.12 3.62 2.46
N GLY A 55 8.39 4.31 1.34
CA GLY A 55 9.67 4.21 0.63
C GLY A 55 10.87 4.66 1.47
N LEU A 56 10.72 5.71 2.29
CA LEU A 56 11.75 6.14 3.24
C LEU A 56 12.01 5.08 4.32
N VAL A 57 10.95 4.50 4.90
CA VAL A 57 11.07 3.42 5.89
C VAL A 57 11.73 2.19 5.27
N SER A 58 11.35 1.82 4.05
CA SER A 58 12.00 0.72 3.33
C SER A 58 13.46 1.00 3.01
N SER A 59 13.80 2.26 2.73
CA SER A 59 15.17 2.68 2.46
C SER A 59 16.07 2.62 3.69
N LEU A 60 15.54 2.73 4.92
CA LEU A 60 16.34 2.70 6.16
C LEU A 60 17.21 1.44 6.24
N GLU A 61 16.64 0.28 5.89
CA GLU A 61 17.34 -1.01 5.89
C GLU A 61 18.42 -1.13 4.80
N LEU A 62 18.43 -0.23 3.82
CA LEU A 62 19.39 -0.24 2.72
C LEU A 62 20.57 0.70 2.97
N PHE A 63 20.57 1.50 4.04
CA PHE A 63 21.71 2.33 4.42
C PHE A 63 22.76 1.52 5.20
N ASP A 64 24.03 1.84 5.00
CA ASP A 64 25.17 1.24 5.71
C ASP A 64 25.08 1.46 7.23
N ASP A 65 24.61 2.64 7.65
CA ASP A 65 24.30 2.97 9.05
C ASP A 65 22.90 3.61 9.15
N PRO A 66 21.85 2.82 9.43
CA PRO A 66 20.48 3.35 9.59
C PRO A 66 20.33 4.33 10.74
N SER A 67 21.23 4.33 11.73
CA SER A 67 21.18 5.27 12.87
C SER A 67 21.66 6.68 12.52
N SER A 68 22.36 6.83 11.39
CA SER A 68 22.85 8.11 10.88
C SER A 68 21.78 8.96 10.19
N VAL A 69 20.62 8.37 9.90
CA VAL A 69 19.52 8.98 9.14
C VAL A 69 18.24 9.04 9.97
N VAL A 70 17.49 10.13 9.82
CA VAL A 70 16.22 10.34 10.53
C VAL A 70 15.12 10.71 9.55
N ILE A 71 14.00 9.99 9.61
CA ILE A 71 12.78 10.36 8.91
C ILE A 71 12.10 11.48 9.71
N LEU A 72 12.01 12.67 9.12
CA LEU A 72 11.33 13.80 9.74
C LEU A 72 9.82 13.53 9.89
N PRO A 73 9.16 14.05 10.93
CA PRO A 73 7.73 13.79 11.18
C PRO A 73 6.80 14.50 10.19
N GLN A 74 7.30 15.49 9.43
CA GLN A 74 6.52 16.25 8.48
C GLN A 74 6.10 15.38 7.28
N VAL A 75 4.79 15.35 7.01
CA VAL A 75 4.22 14.76 5.81
C VAL A 75 3.78 15.90 4.90
N MET A 76 4.37 15.95 3.70
CA MET A 76 4.18 17.06 2.77
C MET A 76 3.06 16.83 1.75
N SER A 77 2.63 15.58 1.55
CA SER A 77 1.66 15.22 0.51
C SER A 77 0.75 14.06 0.92
N LYS A 78 -0.31 13.85 0.12
CA LYS A 78 -1.20 12.67 0.20
C LYS A 78 -0.87 11.76 -0.96
N GLU A 79 -0.38 10.55 -0.67
CA GLU A 79 0.09 9.59 -1.68
C GLU A 79 -0.65 8.24 -1.50
N PRO A 80 -1.94 8.14 -1.91
CA PRO A 80 -2.71 6.92 -1.77
C PRO A 80 -2.29 5.90 -2.85
N LEU A 81 -1.32 5.06 -2.51
CA LEU A 81 -0.83 4.01 -3.41
C LEU A 81 -1.94 2.99 -3.69
N GLY A 82 -2.25 2.79 -4.96
CA GLY A 82 -3.23 1.82 -5.42
C GLY A 82 -2.84 1.25 -6.78
N PRO A 83 -3.44 0.12 -7.21
CA PRO A 83 -3.17 -0.43 -8.52
C PRO A 83 -3.53 0.56 -9.64
N LEU A 84 -2.65 0.69 -10.62
CA LEU A 84 -2.95 1.41 -11.86
C LEU A 84 -3.20 0.41 -13.00
N VAL A 85 -4.26 0.68 -13.75
CA VAL A 85 -4.61 -0.07 -14.97
C VAL A 85 -4.85 0.90 -16.12
N ARG A 86 -4.85 0.40 -17.36
CA ARG A 86 -5.16 1.22 -18.54
C ARG A 86 -6.65 1.59 -18.55
N HIS A 87 -6.96 2.79 -19.04
CA HIS A 87 -8.34 3.17 -19.35
C HIS A 87 -8.91 2.36 -20.53
N GLY A 88 -10.24 2.21 -20.55
CA GLY A 88 -10.98 1.55 -21.63
C GLY A 88 -11.07 0.03 -21.50
N ASP A 89 -10.65 -0.52 -20.37
CA ASP A 89 -10.79 -1.94 -20.01
C ASP A 89 -11.47 -2.05 -18.63
N ASP A 90 -12.78 -1.83 -18.63
CA ASP A 90 -13.58 -1.76 -17.40
C ASP A 90 -13.63 -3.11 -16.68
N ASN A 91 -13.65 -4.22 -17.42
CA ASN A 91 -13.63 -5.56 -16.82
C ASN A 91 -12.32 -5.82 -16.08
N TRP A 92 -11.17 -5.46 -16.66
CA TRP A 92 -9.89 -5.59 -15.97
C TRP A 92 -9.79 -4.66 -14.75
N PHE A 93 -10.32 -3.44 -14.86
CA PHE A 93 -10.42 -2.52 -13.73
C PHE A 93 -11.23 -3.14 -12.58
N ASP A 94 -12.39 -3.73 -12.87
CA ASP A 94 -13.24 -4.38 -11.86
C ASP A 94 -12.53 -5.57 -11.21
N ILE A 95 -11.87 -6.43 -11.99
CA ILE A 95 -11.09 -7.56 -11.46
C ILE A 95 -10.03 -7.07 -10.45
N VAL A 96 -9.22 -6.07 -10.83
CA VAL A 96 -8.15 -5.55 -9.96
C VAL A 96 -8.73 -4.88 -8.73
N LYS A 97 -9.80 -4.09 -8.90
CA LYS A 97 -10.50 -3.42 -7.79
C LYS A 97 -11.04 -4.44 -6.79
N TRP A 98 -11.73 -5.47 -7.25
CA TRP A 98 -12.33 -6.47 -6.36
C TRP A 98 -11.32 -7.41 -5.74
N ALA A 99 -10.18 -7.66 -6.40
CA ALA A 99 -9.06 -8.37 -5.79
C ALA A 99 -8.49 -7.62 -4.56
N VAL A 100 -8.35 -6.29 -4.65
CA VAL A 100 -7.93 -5.47 -3.49
C VAL A 100 -9.01 -5.42 -2.41
N ASN A 101 -10.27 -5.20 -2.79
CA ASN A 101 -11.36 -5.16 -1.81
C ASN A 101 -11.56 -6.51 -1.11
N CYS A 102 -11.27 -7.63 -1.77
CA CYS A 102 -11.33 -8.95 -1.17
C CYS A 102 -10.40 -9.07 0.05
N THR A 103 -9.14 -8.62 -0.07
CA THR A 103 -8.20 -8.73 1.04
C THR A 103 -8.62 -7.86 2.22
N ILE A 104 -9.19 -6.68 1.96
CA ILE A 104 -9.73 -5.78 2.99
C ILE A 104 -10.99 -6.38 3.63
N GLN A 105 -11.96 -6.85 2.84
CA GLN A 105 -13.19 -7.46 3.34
C GLN A 105 -12.92 -8.70 4.17
N ALA A 106 -11.95 -9.53 3.75
CA ALA A 106 -11.53 -10.71 4.50
C ALA A 106 -10.96 -10.33 5.87
N GLU A 107 -10.15 -9.28 5.95
CA GLU A 107 -9.63 -8.77 7.22
C GLU A 107 -10.78 -8.27 8.12
N GLU A 108 -11.70 -7.48 7.57
CA GLU A 108 -12.89 -6.98 8.30
C GLU A 108 -13.75 -8.12 8.87
N LEU A 109 -13.84 -9.25 8.17
CA LEU A 109 -14.62 -10.43 8.58
C LEU A 109 -13.82 -11.43 9.43
N GLY A 110 -12.53 -11.17 9.70
CA GLY A 110 -11.66 -12.11 10.42
C GLY A 110 -11.35 -13.40 9.65
N ILE A 111 -11.48 -13.38 8.32
CA ILE A 111 -11.12 -14.49 7.44
C ILE A 111 -9.62 -14.38 7.16
N THR A 112 -8.87 -15.44 7.43
CA THR A 112 -7.42 -15.53 7.25
C THR A 112 -7.05 -16.68 6.34
N SER A 113 -5.82 -16.69 5.84
CA SER A 113 -5.29 -17.85 5.10
C SER A 113 -5.40 -19.17 5.88
N ALA A 114 -5.41 -19.12 7.22
CA ALA A 114 -5.48 -20.29 8.09
C ALA A 114 -6.90 -20.82 8.36
N ASN A 115 -7.94 -19.99 8.20
CA ASN A 115 -9.33 -20.39 8.50
C ASN A 115 -10.28 -20.33 7.30
N VAL A 116 -9.80 -19.87 6.13
CA VAL A 116 -10.65 -19.62 4.96
C VAL A 116 -11.41 -20.88 4.50
N ASP A 117 -10.82 -22.07 4.64
CA ASP A 117 -11.47 -23.34 4.31
C ASP A 117 -12.67 -23.62 5.23
N ASP A 118 -12.54 -23.36 6.54
CA ASP A 118 -13.63 -23.53 7.51
C ASP A 118 -14.74 -22.51 7.27
N MET A 119 -14.38 -21.29 6.85
CA MET A 119 -15.31 -20.19 6.60
C MET A 119 -16.24 -20.45 5.40
N LEU A 120 -15.93 -21.42 4.53
CA LEU A 120 -16.85 -21.86 3.46
C LEU A 120 -18.16 -22.46 4.01
N GLY A 121 -18.16 -22.92 5.27
CA GLY A 121 -19.34 -23.44 5.96
C GLY A 121 -20.01 -22.45 6.93
N SER A 122 -19.68 -21.16 6.86
CA SER A 122 -20.24 -20.12 7.75
C SER A 122 -21.76 -19.96 7.58
N ASP A 123 -22.47 -19.64 8.66
CA ASP A 123 -23.88 -19.24 8.61
C ASP A 123 -24.05 -17.73 8.31
N ASP A 124 -22.96 -16.96 8.24
CA ASP A 124 -22.99 -15.53 7.92
C ASP A 124 -23.06 -15.33 6.39
N PRO A 125 -24.18 -14.79 5.86
CA PRO A 125 -24.31 -14.57 4.43
C PRO A 125 -23.26 -13.61 3.86
N VAL A 126 -22.71 -12.68 4.65
CA VAL A 126 -21.65 -11.77 4.18
C VAL A 126 -20.35 -12.55 3.93
N VAL A 127 -20.02 -13.52 4.79
CA VAL A 127 -18.89 -14.42 4.60
C VAL A 127 -19.10 -15.30 3.35
N LEU A 128 -20.29 -15.89 3.21
CA LEU A 128 -20.62 -16.75 2.08
C LEU A 128 -20.59 -16.01 0.73
N ASN A 129 -21.10 -14.78 0.66
CA ASN A 129 -21.00 -13.94 -0.55
C ASN A 129 -19.55 -13.52 -0.82
N THR A 130 -18.79 -13.16 0.21
CA THR A 130 -17.38 -12.78 0.06
C THR A 130 -16.55 -13.93 -0.50
N LEU A 131 -16.73 -15.15 0.01
CA LEU A 131 -15.98 -16.33 -0.43
C LEU A 131 -16.53 -16.98 -1.71
N GLY A 132 -17.62 -16.45 -2.27
CA GLY A 132 -18.21 -16.95 -3.50
C GLY A 132 -19.00 -18.25 -3.36
N VAL A 133 -19.38 -18.63 -2.13
CA VAL A 133 -20.32 -19.74 -1.88
C VAL A 133 -21.73 -19.35 -2.30
N GLU A 134 -22.08 -18.08 -2.08
CA GLU A 134 -23.29 -17.43 -2.56
C GLU A 134 -22.97 -16.26 -3.49
N GLY A 135 -23.99 -15.72 -4.18
CA GLY A 135 -23.84 -14.60 -5.11
C GLY A 135 -23.22 -15.00 -6.45
N ASP A 136 -22.97 -14.02 -7.31
CA ASP A 136 -22.44 -14.20 -8.67
C ASP A 136 -21.41 -13.13 -9.09
N LEU A 137 -20.86 -12.36 -8.13
CA LEU A 137 -19.93 -11.26 -8.40
C LEU A 137 -18.71 -11.69 -9.22
N GLY A 138 -18.12 -12.85 -8.93
CA GLY A 138 -17.00 -13.35 -9.72
C GLY A 138 -17.41 -13.65 -11.17
N GLN A 139 -18.59 -14.24 -11.38
CA GLN A 139 -19.12 -14.54 -12.71
C GLN A 139 -19.43 -13.27 -13.51
N ALA A 140 -19.92 -12.21 -12.84
CA ALA A 140 -20.14 -10.91 -13.46
C ALA A 140 -18.86 -10.27 -14.02
N MET A 141 -17.70 -10.61 -13.45
CA MET A 141 -16.36 -10.21 -13.94
C MET A 141 -15.72 -11.24 -14.89
N GLY A 142 -16.42 -12.33 -15.22
CA GLY A 142 -15.89 -13.42 -16.05
C GLY A 142 -14.86 -14.32 -15.32
N LEU A 143 -14.88 -14.34 -13.98
CA LEU A 143 -14.07 -15.20 -13.13
C LEU A 143 -14.92 -16.34 -12.53
N ASN A 144 -14.25 -17.29 -11.89
CA ASN A 144 -14.93 -18.18 -10.96
C ASN A 144 -15.42 -17.38 -9.74
N ASN A 145 -16.54 -17.78 -9.15
CA ASN A 145 -17.13 -17.05 -8.02
C ASN A 145 -16.24 -17.08 -6.76
N ASP A 146 -15.44 -18.12 -6.60
CA ASP A 146 -14.51 -18.34 -5.48
C ASP A 146 -13.22 -17.49 -5.57
N PHE A 147 -13.16 -16.47 -6.43
CA PHE A 147 -11.93 -15.68 -6.63
C PHE A 147 -11.36 -15.11 -5.32
N CYS A 148 -12.23 -14.67 -4.40
CA CYS A 148 -11.78 -14.11 -3.14
C CYS A 148 -11.26 -15.19 -2.18
N TYR A 149 -11.92 -16.36 -2.14
CA TYR A 149 -11.39 -17.55 -1.45
C TYR A 149 -9.97 -17.89 -1.96
N GLN A 150 -9.77 -17.91 -3.28
CA GLN A 150 -8.46 -18.20 -3.89
C GLN A 150 -7.40 -17.16 -3.52
N ILE A 151 -7.75 -15.88 -3.44
CA ILE A 151 -6.83 -14.82 -3.02
C ILE A 151 -6.43 -15.02 -1.55
N VAL A 152 -7.40 -15.19 -0.65
CA VAL A 152 -7.13 -15.29 0.79
C VAL A 152 -6.39 -16.57 1.12
N SER A 153 -6.69 -17.69 0.46
CA SER A 153 -5.98 -18.96 0.70
C SER A 153 -4.50 -18.91 0.31
N GLN A 154 -4.16 -18.15 -0.74
CA GLN A 154 -2.78 -18.05 -1.25
C GLN A 154 -1.99 -16.91 -0.61
N MET A 155 -2.65 -15.77 -0.40
CA MET A 155 -2.00 -14.51 -0.04
C MET A 155 -2.42 -14.00 1.34
N GLY A 156 -3.42 -14.60 1.98
CA GLY A 156 -4.02 -14.07 3.20
C GLY A 156 -4.85 -12.82 2.96
N ASN A 157 -5.45 -12.31 4.04
CA ASN A 157 -6.16 -11.04 4.05
C ASN A 157 -5.19 -9.84 4.06
N TYR A 158 -5.73 -8.62 4.02
CA TYR A 158 -4.91 -7.41 3.95
C TYR A 158 -3.97 -7.27 5.15
N GLY A 159 -4.43 -7.60 6.36
CA GLY A 159 -3.61 -7.61 7.57
C GLY A 159 -2.43 -8.58 7.48
N GLU A 160 -2.66 -9.82 7.03
CA GLU A 160 -1.59 -10.82 6.83
C GLU A 160 -0.58 -10.41 5.75
N ILE A 161 -1.05 -9.74 4.69
CA ILE A 161 -0.18 -9.18 3.66
C ILE A 161 0.65 -8.04 4.23
N TYR A 162 0.02 -7.14 4.98
CA TYR A 162 0.70 -6.00 5.58
C TYR A 162 1.75 -6.48 6.59
N ASP A 163 1.37 -7.37 7.50
CA ASP A 163 2.20 -7.74 8.63
C ASP A 163 3.46 -8.50 8.21
N ARG A 164 3.35 -9.37 7.19
CA ARG A 164 4.54 -10.08 6.67
C ARG A 164 5.54 -9.17 5.95
N ASN A 165 5.08 -8.05 5.41
CA ASN A 165 5.89 -7.21 4.51
C ASN A 165 6.36 -5.91 5.18
N LEU A 166 5.56 -5.35 6.08
CA LEU A 166 5.77 -4.03 6.68
C LEU A 166 5.53 -4.00 8.20
N GLY A 167 4.85 -5.01 8.76
CA GLY A 167 4.39 -4.99 10.14
C GLY A 167 5.48 -5.20 11.19
N PRO A 168 5.07 -5.46 12.45
CA PRO A 168 5.95 -5.45 13.61
C PRO A 168 7.05 -6.51 13.59
N ASP A 169 6.83 -7.62 12.88
CA ASP A 169 7.78 -8.72 12.76
C ASP A 169 8.74 -8.55 11.56
N THR A 170 8.72 -7.38 10.92
CA THR A 170 9.66 -7.01 9.86
C THR A 170 10.65 -5.97 10.37
N PRO A 171 11.83 -5.82 9.73
CA PRO A 171 12.77 -4.76 10.08
C PRO A 171 12.17 -3.34 10.03
N PHE A 172 11.11 -3.15 9.23
CA PHE A 172 10.43 -1.88 9.07
C PHE A 172 9.56 -1.49 10.27
N ASN A 173 8.95 -2.47 10.96
CA ASN A 173 8.06 -2.27 12.11
C ASN A 173 7.08 -1.10 11.93
N LEU A 174 6.46 -1.02 10.75
CA LEU A 174 5.66 0.12 10.33
C LEU A 174 4.22 -0.03 10.83
N ALA A 175 3.84 0.77 11.81
CA ALA A 175 2.46 0.80 12.31
C ALA A 175 1.45 1.07 11.18
N ARG A 176 0.29 0.38 11.23
CA ARG A 176 -0.77 0.44 10.22
C ARG A 176 -1.27 1.86 9.93
N GLY A 177 -1.52 2.65 10.98
CA GLY A 177 -2.00 4.04 10.85
C GLY A 177 -3.25 4.14 9.97
N VAL A 178 -3.17 4.96 8.90
CA VAL A 178 -4.30 5.11 7.95
C VAL A 178 -4.61 3.83 7.16
N ASN A 179 -3.67 2.87 7.12
CA ASN A 179 -3.87 1.56 6.49
C ASN A 179 -4.52 0.53 7.44
N SER A 180 -5.01 0.94 8.61
CA SER A 180 -5.92 0.12 9.40
C SER A 180 -7.28 0.02 8.70
N THR A 181 -8.06 -1.00 9.06
CA THR A 181 -9.47 -1.09 8.65
C THR A 181 -10.26 0.10 9.20
N TRP A 182 -11.39 0.43 8.57
CA TRP A 182 -12.30 1.45 9.08
C TRP A 182 -12.89 1.10 10.46
N LEU A 183 -12.98 -0.20 10.77
CA LEU A 183 -13.40 -0.71 12.08
C LEU A 183 -12.40 -0.34 13.18
N ASP A 184 -11.11 -0.22 12.82
CA ASP A 184 -10.01 0.12 13.71
C ASP A 184 -9.55 1.60 13.58
N GLY A 185 -10.41 2.45 13.02
CA GLY A 185 -10.16 3.89 12.88
C GLY A 185 -9.21 4.29 11.75
N GLY A 186 -8.89 3.36 10.83
CA GLY A 186 -8.17 3.65 9.60
C GLY A 186 -9.09 4.03 8.43
N LEU A 187 -8.55 3.97 7.22
CA LEU A 187 -9.23 4.39 5.98
C LEU A 187 -9.53 3.25 5.02
N LEU A 188 -9.07 2.03 5.29
CA LEU A 188 -9.39 0.89 4.44
C LEU A 188 -10.82 0.44 4.67
N TYR A 189 -11.62 0.51 3.62
CA TYR A 189 -13.05 0.26 3.64
C TYR A 189 -13.43 -0.52 2.38
N SER A 190 -13.84 -1.77 2.55
CA SER A 190 -14.36 -2.55 1.43
C SER A 190 -15.82 -2.18 1.11
N PRO A 191 -16.19 -2.00 -0.17
CA PRO A 191 -17.58 -2.11 -0.59
C PRO A 191 -18.14 -3.51 -0.27
N PRO A 192 -19.45 -3.64 -0.04
CA PRO A 192 -20.06 -4.94 0.20
C PRO A 192 -20.01 -5.82 -1.05
N PHE A 193 -19.67 -7.11 -0.87
CA PHE A 193 -19.67 -8.13 -1.92
C PHE A 193 -21.11 -8.58 -2.20
N ARG A 194 -21.79 -7.87 -3.11
CA ARG A 194 -23.20 -8.09 -3.51
C ARG A 194 -23.41 -7.77 -4.97
#